data_AF-A0A960VJA5-F1
#
_entry.id   AF-A0A960VJA5-F1
#
_cell.length_a   1.000
_cell.length_b   1.000
_cell.length_c   1.000
_cell.angle_alpha   90.00
_cell.angle_beta   90.00
_cell.angle_gamma   90.00
#
_symmetry.space_group_name_H-M   'P 1'
#
loop_
_entity.id
_entity.type
_entity.pdbx_description
1 polymer ?
#
loop_
_entity_poly.entity_id
_entity_poly.type
_entity_poly.pdbx_seq_one_letter_code
_entity_poly.pdbx_strand_id
1 'polypeptide(L)'
;MNRLGLKISCFVVSVVIWVQVASTSSVEQATRLPLRLAGVAEGLTAAGSDLPKTVKVRVQGSKLRLLSHNYFNRYLGEVRVNVSDRTAGPTFSYELDQNDVFTDLTVVGVQPPVRLRIKLDRELTRKLPVRLTTKGTLPNGTGFLVPPVVAPDSVVVTGPERFFPAEGFVATAPVDLGRIGDSGTVAAALVVPHEHLTMASKDVQVALQVAPLIERTLANVPVIPLVDAGQPEVGVSPPVVDVMVRGVADSVRALGSDRVLVTVAVGNLDLGLHMVAGQVSLPEGLTLLGVVPAELQVVVGNVVPGRPDTLRVSENPGD
;
A
#
# COMPACT_ATOMS: atom_id res chain seq x y z
N MET A 1 34.94 -0.17 -82.61
CA MET A 1 33.47 -0.45 -82.57
C MET A 1 33.14 -1.15 -81.27
N ASN A 2 32.55 -0.41 -80.32
CA ASN A 2 32.37 -0.84 -78.95
C ASN A 2 31.33 -1.98 -78.87
N ARG A 3 31.79 -3.21 -78.60
CA ARG A 3 30.93 -4.35 -78.22
C ARG A 3 30.28 -4.19 -76.83
N LEU A 4 30.28 -2.97 -76.30
CA LEU A 4 29.74 -2.62 -75.00
C LEU A 4 28.21 -2.75 -74.99
N GLY A 5 27.54 -2.33 -76.06
CA GLY A 5 26.09 -2.45 -76.20
C GLY A 5 25.59 -3.89 -76.15
N LEU A 6 26.31 -4.82 -76.78
CA LEU A 6 25.96 -6.24 -76.76
C LEU A 6 26.11 -6.84 -75.35
N LYS A 7 27.21 -6.51 -74.65
CA LYS A 7 27.44 -6.96 -73.27
C LYS A 7 26.37 -6.43 -72.30
N ILE A 8 25.97 -5.16 -72.45
CA ILE A 8 24.91 -4.56 -71.65
C ILE A 8 23.57 -5.25 -71.93
N SER A 9 23.24 -5.54 -73.19
CA SER A 9 21.99 -6.23 -73.52
C SER A 9 21.91 -7.65 -72.93
N CYS A 10 23.00 -8.42 -72.98
CA CYS A 10 23.05 -9.74 -72.34
C CYS A 10 22.91 -9.65 -70.83
N PHE A 11 23.51 -8.64 -70.20
CA PHE A 11 23.37 -8.44 -68.76
C PHE A 11 21.92 -8.11 -68.39
N VAL A 12 21.26 -7.20 -69.13
CA VAL A 12 19.85 -6.86 -68.89
C VAL A 12 18.96 -8.08 -69.08
N VAL A 13 19.13 -8.84 -70.15
CA VAL A 13 18.34 -10.07 -70.39
C VAL A 13 18.58 -11.11 -69.30
N SER A 14 19.83 -11.28 -68.86
CA SER A 14 20.17 -12.16 -67.74
C SER A 14 19.48 -11.72 -66.45
N VAL A 15 19.44 -10.42 -66.15
CA VAL A 15 18.77 -9.86 -64.97
C VAL A 15 17.25 -10.08 -65.07
N VAL A 16 16.65 -9.85 -66.25
CA VAL A 16 15.20 -10.06 -66.45
C VAL A 16 14.83 -11.53 -66.28
N ILE A 17 15.60 -12.45 -66.88
CA ILE A 17 15.39 -13.90 -66.70
C ILE A 17 15.60 -14.31 -65.24
N TRP A 18 16.63 -13.78 -64.57
CA TRP A 18 16.86 -14.03 -63.16
C TRP A 18 15.70 -13.55 -62.29
N VAL A 19 15.17 -12.35 -62.55
CA VAL A 19 13.98 -11.80 -61.86
C VAL A 19 12.75 -12.67 -62.12
N GLN A 20 12.55 -13.13 -63.35
CA GLN A 20 11.40 -13.96 -63.72
C GLN A 20 11.45 -15.34 -63.04
N VAL A 21 12.61 -16.00 -63.02
CA VAL A 21 12.80 -17.29 -62.34
C VAL A 21 12.73 -17.14 -60.82
N ALA A 22 13.33 -16.08 -60.26
CA ALA A 22 13.27 -15.79 -58.83
C ALA A 22 11.84 -15.51 -58.36
N SER A 23 11.02 -14.91 -59.22
CA SER A 23 9.61 -14.61 -58.95
C SER A 23 8.74 -15.87 -58.79
N THR A 24 9.02 -16.93 -59.57
CA THR A 24 8.20 -18.15 -59.61
C THR A 24 8.51 -19.13 -58.48
N SER A 25 9.68 -19.02 -57.84
CA SER A 25 10.01 -19.87 -56.70
C SER A 25 9.37 -19.35 -55.41
N SER A 26 8.32 -20.03 -54.94
CA SER A 26 7.76 -19.82 -53.62
C SER A 26 8.68 -20.45 -52.57
N VAL A 27 9.08 -19.70 -51.55
CA VAL A 27 9.86 -20.24 -50.42
C VAL A 27 8.97 -20.27 -49.20
N GLU A 28 9.00 -21.40 -48.49
CA GLU A 28 8.41 -21.52 -47.16
C GLU A 28 9.38 -20.95 -46.12
N GLN A 29 8.92 -20.00 -45.32
CA GLN A 29 9.70 -19.45 -44.22
C GLN A 29 8.86 -19.41 -42.95
N ALA A 30 9.47 -19.79 -41.82
CA ALA A 30 8.88 -19.60 -40.51
C ALA A 30 9.06 -18.14 -40.07
N THR A 31 7.96 -17.44 -39.81
CA THR A 31 7.96 -16.09 -39.27
C THR A 31 7.29 -16.03 -37.91
N ARG A 32 7.60 -15.00 -37.13
CA ARG A 32 6.98 -14.76 -35.81
C ARG A 32 6.04 -13.60 -35.93
N LEU A 33 4.75 -13.85 -35.71
CA LEU A 33 3.72 -12.81 -35.75
C LEU A 33 3.22 -12.50 -34.33
N PRO A 34 2.88 -11.23 -34.04
CA PRO A 34 2.25 -10.87 -32.77
C PRO A 34 0.85 -11.47 -32.69
N LEU A 35 0.48 -11.96 -31.50
CA LEU A 35 -0.86 -12.45 -31.20
C LEU A 35 -1.71 -11.31 -30.64
N ARG A 36 -2.91 -11.12 -31.20
CA ARG A 36 -3.92 -10.19 -30.70
C ARG A 36 -5.26 -10.90 -30.56
N LEU A 37 -6.06 -10.46 -29.59
CA LEU A 37 -7.43 -10.90 -29.45
C LEU A 37 -8.33 -9.90 -30.18
N ALA A 38 -9.22 -10.40 -31.02
CA ALA A 38 -10.20 -9.60 -31.74
C ALA A 38 -11.59 -9.78 -31.12
N GLY A 39 -12.35 -8.69 -31.00
CA GLY A 39 -13.72 -8.75 -30.49
C GLY A 39 -13.85 -8.87 -28.97
N VAL A 40 -12.86 -8.41 -28.21
CA VAL A 40 -13.03 -8.30 -26.75
C VAL A 40 -14.09 -7.23 -26.46
N ALA A 41 -15.20 -7.62 -25.85
CA ALA A 41 -16.28 -6.69 -25.50
C ALA A 41 -15.80 -5.65 -24.48
N GLU A 42 -16.45 -4.47 -24.45
CA GLU A 42 -16.13 -3.42 -23.48
C GLU A 42 -16.27 -3.94 -22.03
N GLY A 43 -15.24 -3.68 -21.21
CA GLY A 43 -15.19 -4.16 -19.83
C GLY A 43 -14.78 -5.62 -19.67
N LEU A 44 -14.27 -6.28 -20.72
CA LEU A 44 -13.61 -7.58 -20.62
C LEU A 44 -12.09 -7.45 -20.86
N THR A 45 -11.32 -8.29 -20.17
CA THR A 45 -9.88 -8.38 -20.37
C THR A 45 -9.42 -9.82 -20.35
N ALA A 46 -8.41 -10.13 -21.15
CA ALA A 46 -7.69 -11.40 -21.13
C ALA A 46 -6.32 -11.28 -20.47
N ALA A 47 -6.00 -10.11 -19.89
CA ALA A 47 -4.76 -9.90 -19.16
C ALA A 47 -4.64 -10.96 -18.04
N GLY A 48 -3.58 -11.78 -18.09
CA GLY A 48 -3.39 -12.92 -17.19
C GLY A 48 -3.86 -14.27 -17.71
N SER A 49 -4.27 -14.35 -18.98
CA SER A 49 -4.19 -15.62 -19.72
C SER A 49 -2.72 -15.90 -20.09
N ASP A 50 -2.32 -17.18 -20.05
CA ASP A 50 -0.99 -17.61 -20.47
C ASP A 50 -0.90 -17.63 -22.01
N LEU A 51 -0.78 -16.42 -22.58
CA LEU A 51 -0.73 -16.20 -24.02
C LEU A 51 0.68 -15.80 -24.45
N PRO A 52 1.26 -16.50 -25.44
CA PRO A 52 2.54 -16.12 -25.98
C PRO A 52 2.42 -14.78 -26.73
N LYS A 53 3.35 -13.86 -26.50
CA LYS A 53 3.40 -12.56 -27.20
C LYS A 53 3.55 -12.71 -28.71
N THR A 54 4.17 -13.80 -29.17
CA THR A 54 4.38 -14.11 -30.59
C THR A 54 4.13 -15.57 -30.90
N VAL A 55 3.52 -15.85 -32.04
CA VAL A 55 3.28 -17.20 -32.57
C VAL A 55 4.18 -17.43 -33.78
N LYS A 56 4.83 -18.60 -33.84
CA LYS A 56 5.58 -19.03 -35.02
C LYS A 56 4.59 -19.59 -36.05
N VAL A 57 4.55 -18.99 -37.23
CA VAL A 57 3.71 -19.43 -38.34
C VAL A 57 4.56 -19.68 -39.58
N ARG A 58 4.20 -20.66 -40.41
CA ARG A 58 4.89 -20.90 -41.68
C ARG A 58 4.10 -20.21 -42.79
N VAL A 59 4.78 -19.29 -43.46
CA VAL A 59 4.22 -18.51 -44.57
C VAL A 59 4.99 -18.83 -45.85
N GLN A 60 4.28 -18.82 -46.97
CA GLN A 60 4.81 -19.00 -48.32
C GLN A 60 4.61 -17.71 -49.11
N GLY A 61 5.69 -17.26 -49.74
CA GLY A 61 5.70 -16.05 -50.53
C GLY A 61 6.75 -16.10 -51.62
N SER A 62 6.61 -15.24 -52.63
CA SER A 62 7.63 -15.05 -53.66
C SER A 62 8.91 -14.47 -53.03
N LYS A 63 10.08 -14.97 -53.45
CA LYS A 63 11.40 -14.56 -52.91
C LYS A 63 11.61 -13.05 -52.88
N LEU A 64 11.10 -12.30 -53.87
CA LEU A 64 11.22 -10.84 -53.92
C LEU A 64 10.40 -10.13 -52.82
N ARG A 65 9.22 -10.66 -52.47
CA ARG A 65 8.41 -10.13 -51.35
C ARG A 65 9.04 -10.45 -50.00
N LEU A 66 9.61 -11.65 -49.84
CA LEU A 66 10.33 -12.05 -48.62
C LEU A 66 11.66 -11.30 -48.42
N LEU A 67 12.43 -11.05 -49.49
CA LEU A 67 13.65 -10.23 -49.43
C LEU A 67 13.35 -8.78 -49.08
N SER A 68 12.28 -8.19 -49.63
CA SER A 68 11.86 -6.83 -49.26
C SER A 68 11.47 -6.73 -47.78
N HIS A 69 10.96 -7.81 -47.20
CA HIS A 69 10.52 -7.83 -45.81
C HIS A 69 11.69 -7.77 -44.81
N ASN A 70 12.73 -8.59 -45.00
CA ASN A 70 13.91 -8.57 -44.11
C ASN A 70 14.67 -7.24 -44.15
N TYR A 71 14.58 -6.49 -45.25
CA TYR A 71 15.30 -5.22 -45.42
C TYR A 71 14.52 -3.96 -44.98
N PHE A 72 13.18 -4.01 -44.91
CA PHE A 72 12.35 -2.80 -44.71
C PHE A 72 11.49 -2.78 -43.43
N ASN A 73 11.66 -3.74 -42.51
CA ASN A 73 10.96 -3.76 -41.21
C ASN A 73 9.42 -3.59 -41.33
N ARG A 74 8.85 -4.08 -42.43
CA ARG A 74 7.46 -3.84 -42.82
C ARG A 74 6.56 -4.85 -42.12
N TYR A 75 5.52 -4.37 -41.44
CA TYR A 75 4.53 -5.17 -40.70
C TYR A 75 4.01 -6.36 -41.54
N LEU A 76 4.31 -7.59 -41.12
CA LEU A 76 3.95 -8.82 -41.86
C LEU A 76 2.49 -9.22 -41.71
N GLY A 77 1.84 -8.77 -40.66
CA GLY A 77 0.54 -9.29 -40.25
C GLY A 77 0.49 -9.61 -38.77
N GLU A 78 -0.66 -10.12 -38.35
CA GLU A 78 -0.95 -10.47 -36.96
C GLU A 78 -1.83 -11.72 -36.92
N VAL A 79 -1.72 -12.45 -35.82
CA VAL A 79 -2.63 -13.55 -35.52
C VAL A 79 -3.76 -12.99 -34.69
N ARG A 80 -5.00 -13.09 -35.19
CA ARG A 80 -6.20 -12.61 -34.50
C ARG A 80 -7.02 -13.79 -34.05
N VAL A 81 -7.17 -13.95 -32.74
CA VAL A 81 -8.11 -14.91 -32.17
C VAL A 81 -9.43 -14.21 -31.89
N ASN A 82 -10.50 -14.65 -32.54
CA ASN A 82 -11.82 -14.06 -32.35
C ASN A 82 -12.44 -14.54 -31.04
N VAL A 83 -12.79 -13.60 -30.16
CA VAL A 83 -13.45 -13.85 -28.88
C VAL A 83 -14.77 -13.10 -28.73
N SER A 84 -15.34 -12.59 -29.84
CA SER A 84 -16.59 -11.81 -29.84
C SER A 84 -17.78 -12.54 -29.23
N ASP A 85 -17.86 -13.86 -29.46
CA ASP A 85 -18.98 -14.69 -29.00
C ASP A 85 -18.81 -15.17 -27.54
N ARG A 86 -17.80 -14.65 -26.82
CA ARG A 86 -17.41 -15.12 -25.49
C ARG A 86 -17.57 -14.02 -24.44
N THR A 87 -18.17 -14.40 -23.32
CA THR A 87 -18.30 -13.56 -22.13
C THR A 87 -17.28 -13.96 -21.06
N ALA A 88 -17.21 -13.20 -19.96
CA ALA A 88 -16.43 -13.60 -18.78
C ALA A 88 -16.83 -15.00 -18.31
N GLY A 89 -15.85 -15.86 -18.01
CA GLY A 89 -16.14 -17.27 -17.75
C GLY A 89 -14.93 -18.17 -17.49
N PRO A 90 -15.13 -19.51 -17.50
CA PRO A 90 -14.03 -20.47 -17.30
C PRO A 90 -13.02 -20.41 -18.44
N THR A 91 -11.79 -20.89 -18.15
CA THR A 91 -10.73 -21.01 -19.15
C THR A 91 -11.17 -21.94 -20.28
N PHE A 92 -11.01 -21.50 -21.53
CA PHE A 92 -11.25 -22.33 -22.70
C PHE A 92 -9.94 -22.53 -23.48
N SER A 93 -9.86 -23.66 -24.19
CA SER A 93 -8.77 -23.94 -25.11
C SER A 93 -9.17 -23.49 -26.51
N TYR A 94 -8.35 -22.64 -27.12
CA TYR A 94 -8.48 -22.23 -28.51
C TYR A 94 -7.31 -22.81 -29.30
N GLU A 95 -7.61 -23.51 -30.39
CA GLU A 95 -6.59 -24.05 -31.31
C GLU A 95 -6.45 -23.10 -32.49
N LEU A 96 -5.23 -22.61 -32.70
CA LEU A 96 -4.92 -21.68 -33.78
C LEU A 96 -4.99 -22.36 -35.13
N ASP A 97 -5.78 -21.80 -36.04
CA ASP A 97 -5.89 -22.24 -37.43
C ASP A 97 -5.26 -21.21 -38.39
N GLN A 98 -5.08 -21.60 -39.65
CA GLN A 98 -4.58 -20.74 -40.73
C GLN A 98 -5.47 -19.51 -40.94
N ASN A 99 -6.78 -19.67 -40.72
CA ASN A 99 -7.76 -18.59 -40.86
C ASN A 99 -7.60 -17.47 -39.82
N ASP A 100 -6.95 -17.75 -38.69
CA ASP A 100 -6.67 -16.76 -37.65
C ASP A 100 -5.45 -15.88 -37.99
N VAL A 101 -4.71 -16.22 -39.04
CA VAL A 101 -3.48 -15.54 -39.44
C VAL A 101 -3.78 -14.51 -40.53
N PHE A 102 -3.78 -13.24 -40.15
CA PHE A 102 -4.01 -12.12 -41.07
C PHE A 102 -2.65 -11.58 -41.54
N THR A 103 -2.23 -11.98 -42.74
CA THR A 103 -0.97 -11.57 -43.36
C THR A 103 -1.15 -11.33 -44.85
N ASP A 104 -0.32 -10.48 -45.44
CA ASP A 104 -0.28 -10.22 -46.89
C ASP A 104 0.37 -11.38 -47.69
N LEU A 105 0.72 -12.48 -47.01
CA LEU A 105 1.39 -13.68 -47.54
C LEU A 105 0.44 -14.87 -47.58
N THR A 106 0.75 -15.89 -48.39
CA THR A 106 -0.01 -17.14 -48.38
C THR A 106 0.39 -17.94 -47.15
N VAL A 107 -0.56 -18.23 -46.25
CA VAL A 107 -0.31 -19.04 -45.05
C VAL A 107 -0.31 -20.51 -45.45
N VAL A 108 0.77 -21.24 -45.13
CA VAL A 108 0.87 -22.69 -45.44
C VAL A 108 0.38 -23.53 -44.26
N GLY A 109 0.54 -23.00 -43.06
CA GLY A 109 0.16 -23.71 -41.84
C GLY A 109 0.73 -23.06 -40.59
N VAL A 110 -0.02 -23.19 -39.50
CA VAL A 110 0.47 -22.93 -38.15
C VAL A 110 1.13 -24.22 -37.67
N GLN A 111 2.46 -24.29 -37.77
CA GLN A 111 3.24 -25.40 -37.21
C GLN A 111 4.25 -24.87 -36.19
N PRO A 112 4.28 -25.41 -34.96
CA PRO A 112 3.43 -26.49 -34.41
C PRO A 112 1.99 -26.02 -34.07
N PRO A 113 1.03 -26.95 -33.87
CA PRO A 113 -0.29 -26.62 -33.37
C PRO A 113 -0.19 -25.96 -31.99
N VAL A 114 -0.63 -24.71 -31.90
CA VAL A 114 -0.59 -23.92 -30.67
C VAL A 114 -1.98 -23.93 -30.07
N ARG A 115 -2.12 -24.65 -28.95
CA ARG A 115 -3.31 -24.56 -28.09
C ARG A 115 -3.13 -23.43 -27.09
N LEU A 116 -3.93 -22.39 -27.24
CA LEU A 116 -3.98 -21.24 -26.34
C LEU A 116 -5.01 -21.49 -25.25
N ARG A 117 -4.63 -21.28 -23.99
CA ARG A 117 -5.57 -21.30 -22.86
C ARG A 117 -5.97 -19.86 -22.56
N ILE A 118 -7.14 -19.46 -23.06
CA ILE A 118 -7.66 -18.11 -22.90
C ILE A 118 -8.71 -18.14 -21.79
N LYS A 119 -8.62 -17.18 -20.89
CA LYS A 119 -9.66 -16.90 -19.90
C LYS A 119 -10.01 -15.42 -19.98
N LEU A 120 -11.27 -15.15 -20.25
CA LEU A 120 -11.83 -13.80 -20.24
C LEU A 120 -12.37 -13.51 -18.85
N ASP A 121 -11.91 -12.41 -18.28
CA ASP A 121 -12.44 -11.87 -17.03
C ASP A 121 -13.06 -10.50 -17.26
N ARG A 122 -13.84 -10.04 -16.29
CA ARG A 122 -14.30 -8.67 -16.23
C ARG A 122 -13.10 -7.77 -15.90
N GLU A 123 -12.92 -6.74 -16.71
CA GLU A 123 -12.01 -5.66 -16.40
C GLU A 123 -12.67 -4.73 -15.39
N LEU A 124 -12.04 -4.61 -14.24
CA LEU A 124 -12.51 -3.75 -13.16
C LEU A 124 -11.52 -2.62 -12.96
N THR A 125 -12.04 -1.40 -12.85
CA THR A 125 -11.29 -0.24 -12.39
C THR A 125 -11.82 0.17 -11.03
N ARG A 126 -10.97 0.11 -10.00
CA ARG A 126 -11.35 0.42 -8.62
C ARG A 126 -10.30 1.32 -7.98
N LYS A 127 -10.76 2.29 -7.19
CA LYS A 127 -9.91 3.14 -6.36
C LYS A 127 -9.66 2.43 -5.02
N LEU A 128 -8.41 2.08 -4.74
CA LEU A 128 -8.02 1.38 -3.52
C LEU A 128 -7.26 2.32 -2.58
N PRO A 129 -7.54 2.30 -1.26
CA PRO A 129 -6.77 3.07 -0.29
C PRO A 129 -5.34 2.52 -0.17
N VAL A 130 -4.40 3.43 0.08
CA VAL A 130 -2.98 3.10 0.29
C VAL A 130 -2.72 2.95 1.79
N ARG A 131 -2.10 1.84 2.19
CA ARG A 131 -1.64 1.61 3.56
C ARG A 131 -0.12 1.69 3.65
N LEU A 132 0.36 2.52 4.57
CA LEU A 132 1.78 2.67 4.85
C LEU A 132 2.32 1.43 5.56
N THR A 133 3.37 0.84 5.00
CA THR A 133 4.17 -0.19 5.66
C THR A 133 5.43 0.45 6.22
N THR A 134 5.64 0.38 7.53
CA THR A 134 6.85 0.90 8.19
C THR A 134 7.76 -0.25 8.64
N LYS A 135 9.07 -0.04 8.59
CA LYS A 135 10.09 -0.96 9.11
C LYS A 135 10.97 -0.26 10.14
N GLY A 136 11.25 -0.97 11.23
CA GLY A 136 12.06 -0.44 12.33
C GLY A 136 11.30 0.51 13.25
N THR A 137 12.04 1.18 14.12
CA THR A 137 11.54 2.21 15.04
C THR A 137 12.26 3.52 14.77
N LEU A 138 11.63 4.63 15.15
CA LEU A 138 12.29 5.93 15.12
C LEU A 138 13.56 5.93 16.00
N PRO A 139 14.55 6.79 15.70
CA PRO A 139 15.72 6.98 16.56
C PRO A 139 15.34 7.31 18.01
N ASN A 140 16.19 6.89 18.95
CA ASN A 140 15.97 7.11 20.38
C ASN A 140 15.76 8.61 20.68
N GLY A 141 14.72 8.90 21.48
CA GLY A 141 14.39 10.28 21.84
C GLY A 141 13.58 11.04 20.79
N THR A 142 13.04 10.37 19.77
CA THR A 142 12.18 10.98 18.75
C THR A 142 10.80 10.33 18.74
N GLY A 143 9.77 11.10 18.42
CA GLY A 143 8.38 10.65 18.34
C GLY A 143 7.63 11.31 17.20
N PHE A 144 6.52 10.70 16.78
CA PHE A 144 5.62 11.30 15.79
C PHE A 144 4.83 12.43 16.42
N LEU A 145 4.82 13.61 15.77
CA LEU A 145 3.97 14.73 16.16
C LEU A 145 2.53 14.51 15.66
N VAL A 146 2.41 14.02 14.42
CA VAL A 146 1.14 13.70 13.75
C VAL A 146 1.30 12.32 13.10
N PRO A 147 0.23 11.50 13.03
CA PRO A 147 0.27 10.26 12.25
C PRO A 147 0.80 10.50 10.83
N PRO A 148 1.62 9.59 10.28
CA PRO A 148 2.13 9.71 8.92
C PRO A 148 0.99 9.85 7.90
N VAL A 149 1.09 10.82 7.00
CA VAL A 149 0.07 11.08 5.97
C VAL A 149 0.60 10.63 4.61
N VAL A 150 -0.18 9.82 3.90
CA VAL A 150 0.17 9.34 2.56
C VAL A 150 -0.61 10.13 1.50
N ALA A 151 0.10 10.67 0.52
CA ALA A 151 -0.46 11.44 -0.58
C ALA A 151 0.03 10.88 -1.94
N PRO A 152 -0.87 10.45 -2.84
CA PRO A 152 -2.32 10.29 -2.63
C PRO A 152 -2.66 9.19 -1.62
N ASP A 153 -3.77 9.37 -0.89
CA ASP A 153 -4.31 8.41 0.08
C ASP A 153 -4.89 7.15 -0.58
N SER A 154 -5.04 7.18 -1.90
CA SER A 154 -5.75 6.19 -2.67
C SER A 154 -5.33 6.22 -4.14
N VAL A 155 -5.29 5.05 -4.77
CA VAL A 155 -4.76 4.86 -6.12
C VAL A 155 -5.76 4.09 -6.96
N VAL A 156 -5.91 4.49 -8.21
CA VAL A 156 -6.76 3.80 -9.18
C VAL A 156 -6.01 2.59 -9.72
N VAL A 157 -6.64 1.42 -9.59
CA VAL A 157 -6.11 0.13 -10.05
C VAL A 157 -7.08 -0.45 -11.08
N THR A 158 -6.54 -0.87 -12.22
CA THR A 158 -7.29 -1.44 -13.35
C THR A 158 -6.73 -2.81 -13.71
N GLY A 159 -7.61 -3.79 -13.91
CA GLY A 159 -7.22 -5.11 -14.39
C GLY A 159 -8.31 -6.16 -14.19
N PRO A 160 -7.98 -7.44 -14.33
CA PRO A 160 -8.94 -8.54 -14.17
C PRO A 160 -9.45 -8.63 -12.73
N GLU A 161 -10.78 -8.72 -12.55
CA GLU A 161 -11.44 -8.74 -11.24
C GLU A 161 -10.87 -9.79 -10.28
N ARG A 162 -10.49 -10.97 -10.80
CA ARG A 162 -9.97 -12.10 -10.01
C ARG A 162 -8.65 -11.84 -9.29
N PHE A 163 -7.88 -10.84 -9.73
CA PHE A 163 -6.55 -10.54 -9.16
C PHE A 163 -6.58 -9.40 -8.15
N PHE A 164 -7.74 -8.77 -7.92
CA PHE A 164 -7.86 -7.75 -6.89
C PHE A 164 -7.64 -8.35 -5.49
N PRO A 165 -6.93 -7.63 -4.60
CA PRO A 165 -6.67 -8.11 -3.25
C PRO A 165 -7.97 -8.25 -2.46
N ALA A 166 -8.10 -9.32 -1.68
CA ALA A 166 -9.27 -9.59 -0.86
C ALA A 166 -9.42 -8.56 0.27
N GLU A 167 -8.30 -8.03 0.76
CA GLU A 167 -8.24 -7.04 1.84
C GLU A 167 -8.66 -5.64 1.39
N GLY A 168 -8.70 -5.40 0.07
CA GLY A 168 -9.19 -4.14 -0.51
C GLY A 168 -8.29 -2.92 -0.29
N PHE A 169 -6.99 -3.10 -0.07
CA PHE A 169 -6.01 -2.01 0.02
C PHE A 169 -4.72 -2.33 -0.75
N VAL A 170 -3.91 -1.29 -1.02
CA VAL A 170 -2.57 -1.43 -1.60
C VAL A 170 -1.54 -1.01 -0.56
N ALA A 171 -0.52 -1.84 -0.34
CA ALA A 171 0.54 -1.53 0.60
C ALA A 171 1.67 -0.73 -0.07
N THR A 172 2.30 0.19 0.66
CA THR A 172 3.58 0.77 0.24
C THR A 172 4.72 -0.20 0.50
N ALA A 173 5.83 0.00 -0.21
CA ALA A 173 7.12 -0.59 0.16
C ALA A 173 7.50 -0.16 1.59
N PRO A 174 8.19 -1.02 2.36
CA PRO A 174 8.55 -0.71 3.74
C PRO A 174 9.41 0.55 3.84
N VAL A 175 8.90 1.58 4.53
CA VAL A 175 9.65 2.80 4.83
C VAL A 175 10.45 2.60 6.11
N ASP A 176 11.77 2.76 6.02
CA ASP A 176 12.69 2.59 7.15
C ASP A 176 12.68 3.82 8.07
N LEU A 177 12.07 3.67 9.25
CA LEU A 177 11.94 4.73 10.24
C LEU A 177 13.26 5.06 10.95
N GLY A 178 14.22 4.14 10.99
CA GLY A 178 15.50 4.36 11.66
C GLY A 178 16.37 5.41 10.98
N ARG A 179 16.09 5.71 9.70
CA ARG A 179 16.80 6.73 8.91
C ARG A 179 16.15 8.11 8.99
N ILE A 180 14.99 8.22 9.63
CA ILE A 180 14.20 9.45 9.71
C ILE A 180 14.46 10.08 11.07
N GLY A 181 15.36 11.07 11.10
CA GLY A 181 15.64 11.88 12.30
C GLY A 181 14.80 13.14 12.39
N ASP A 182 14.47 13.75 11.23
CA ASP A 182 13.77 15.02 11.13
C ASP A 182 12.48 14.90 10.30
N SER A 183 11.59 15.89 10.48
CA SER A 183 10.35 15.99 9.71
C SER A 183 10.65 16.15 8.22
N GLY A 184 9.95 15.39 7.38
CA GLY A 184 10.21 15.39 5.96
C GLY A 184 9.19 14.60 5.15
N THR A 185 9.33 14.66 3.83
CA THR A 185 8.53 13.87 2.89
C THR A 185 9.42 12.81 2.26
N VAL A 186 9.00 11.56 2.37
CA VAL A 186 9.70 10.40 1.81
C VAL A 186 8.87 9.81 0.67
N ALA A 187 9.48 9.61 -0.49
CA ALA A 187 8.83 8.88 -1.57
C ALA A 187 8.85 7.37 -1.28
N ALA A 188 7.69 6.73 -1.32
CA ALA A 188 7.53 5.29 -1.17
C ALA A 188 6.89 4.71 -2.43
N ALA A 189 7.51 3.68 -2.99
CA ALA A 189 6.92 2.92 -4.08
C ALA A 189 5.74 2.10 -3.55
N LEU A 190 4.72 1.89 -4.37
CA LEU A 190 3.60 1.01 -4.07
C LEU A 190 3.93 -0.42 -4.47
N VAL A 191 3.54 -1.38 -3.64
CA VAL A 191 3.67 -2.80 -3.95
C VAL A 191 2.49 -3.20 -4.82
N VAL A 192 2.78 -3.58 -6.06
CA VAL A 192 1.76 -4.06 -7.01
C VAL A 192 1.22 -5.41 -6.51
N PRO A 193 -0.09 -5.56 -6.24
CA PRO A 193 -0.63 -6.80 -5.68
C PRO A 193 -0.48 -8.00 -6.63
N HIS A 194 -0.58 -7.78 -7.94
CA HIS A 194 -0.41 -8.81 -8.97
C HIS A 194 0.11 -8.22 -10.28
N GLU A 195 0.93 -8.97 -11.02
CA GLU A 195 1.54 -8.54 -12.29
C GLU A 195 0.55 -8.20 -13.42
N HIS A 196 -0.73 -8.59 -13.29
CA HIS A 196 -1.77 -8.33 -14.28
C HIS A 196 -2.65 -7.13 -13.89
N LEU A 197 -2.35 -6.47 -12.77
CA LEU A 197 -2.99 -5.23 -12.37
C LEU A 197 -2.11 -4.05 -12.78
N THR A 198 -2.74 -3.02 -13.33
CA THR A 198 -2.10 -1.75 -13.68
C THR A 198 -2.55 -0.68 -12.71
N MET A 199 -1.61 0.11 -12.21
CA MET A 199 -1.89 1.20 -11.28
C MET A 199 -1.63 2.53 -11.96
N ALA A 200 -2.52 3.51 -11.74
CA ALA A 200 -2.38 4.85 -12.31
C ALA A 200 -1.14 5.61 -11.79
N SER A 201 -0.73 5.29 -10.56
CA SER A 201 0.48 5.84 -9.93
C SER A 201 1.24 4.70 -9.28
N LYS A 202 2.58 4.73 -9.39
CA LYS A 202 3.46 3.70 -8.82
C LYS A 202 4.12 4.15 -7.53
N ASP A 203 4.16 5.46 -7.29
CA ASP A 203 4.85 6.07 -6.15
C ASP A 203 3.88 6.99 -5.41
N VAL A 204 4.06 7.07 -4.10
CA VAL A 204 3.32 7.97 -3.20
C VAL A 204 4.30 8.74 -2.34
N GLN A 205 3.90 9.92 -1.89
CA GLN A 205 4.64 10.72 -0.93
C GLN A 205 4.10 10.46 0.48
N VAL A 206 4.99 10.15 1.40
CA VAL A 206 4.69 9.93 2.80
C VAL A 206 5.25 11.12 3.58
N ALA A 207 4.36 11.96 4.10
CA ALA A 207 4.72 13.08 4.97
C ALA A 207 4.85 12.57 6.41
N LEU A 208 6.05 12.73 6.97
CA LEU A 208 6.41 12.29 8.31
C LEU A 208 6.75 13.52 9.14
N GLN A 209 6.01 13.74 10.22
CA GLN A 209 6.32 14.80 11.18
C GLN A 209 6.87 14.17 12.46
N VAL A 210 8.17 14.35 12.68
CA VAL A 210 8.89 13.85 13.84
C VAL A 210 9.49 14.99 14.63
N ALA A 211 9.48 14.85 15.94
CA ALA A 211 9.98 15.84 16.89
C ALA A 211 10.68 15.15 18.07
N PRO A 212 11.61 15.85 18.75
CA PRO A 212 12.28 15.31 19.92
C PRO A 212 11.27 15.09 21.06
N LEU A 213 11.35 13.93 21.68
CA LEU A 213 10.65 13.59 22.91
C LEU A 213 11.47 14.11 24.09
N ILE A 214 10.80 14.82 24.98
CA ILE A 214 11.37 15.24 26.26
C ILE A 214 10.62 14.57 27.39
N GLU A 215 11.33 14.37 28.49
CA GLU A 215 10.77 13.91 29.75
C GLU A 215 10.68 15.13 30.68
N ARG A 216 9.54 15.28 31.34
CA ARG A 216 9.32 16.36 32.31
C ARG A 216 8.59 15.79 33.52
N THR A 217 9.08 16.15 34.68
CA THR A 217 8.36 15.94 35.94
C THR A 217 7.50 17.17 36.22
N LEU A 218 6.19 16.97 36.27
CA LEU A 218 5.24 17.97 36.73
C LEU A 218 5.10 17.81 38.24
N ALA A 219 5.61 18.79 38.98
CA ALA A 219 5.52 18.79 40.42
C ALA A 219 4.16 19.33 40.90
N ASN A 220 3.71 18.84 42.06
CA ASN A 220 2.53 19.34 42.77
C ASN A 220 1.20 19.19 42.01
N VAL A 221 0.98 18.07 41.33
CA VAL A 221 -0.31 17.79 40.67
C VAL A 221 -1.34 17.39 41.73
N PRO A 222 -2.50 18.05 41.84
CA PRO A 222 -3.49 17.76 42.86
C PRO A 222 -4.17 16.41 42.62
N VAL A 223 -4.39 15.66 43.69
CA VAL A 223 -5.11 14.39 43.65
C VAL A 223 -6.58 14.61 43.99
N ILE A 224 -7.47 14.14 43.12
CA ILE A 224 -8.92 14.24 43.27
C ILE A 224 -9.49 12.86 43.65
N PRO A 225 -10.04 12.69 44.86
CA PRO A 225 -10.76 11.47 45.21
C PRO A 225 -12.08 11.43 44.42
N LEU A 226 -12.33 10.34 43.69
CA LEU A 226 -13.61 10.09 43.05
C LEU A 226 -14.51 9.37 44.06
N VAL A 227 -15.50 10.11 44.55
CA VAL A 227 -16.43 9.68 45.61
C VAL A 227 -17.84 9.55 45.01
N ASP A 228 -18.54 8.47 45.33
CA ASP A 228 -19.92 8.27 44.91
C ASP A 228 -20.87 9.14 45.75
N ALA A 229 -21.96 9.62 45.15
CA ALA A 229 -22.93 10.47 45.83
C ALA A 229 -23.50 9.80 47.10
N GLY A 230 -23.24 10.39 48.27
CA GLY A 230 -23.69 9.89 49.57
C GLY A 230 -22.65 9.16 50.43
N GLN A 231 -21.38 9.11 50.00
CA GLN A 231 -20.28 8.53 50.78
C GLN A 231 -19.59 9.55 51.71
N PRO A 232 -18.90 9.07 52.78
CA PRO A 232 -18.15 9.89 53.73
C PRO A 232 -17.10 10.82 53.12
N GLU A 233 -16.69 11.85 53.87
CA GLU A 233 -15.56 12.70 53.47
C GLU A 233 -14.28 11.85 53.39
N VAL A 234 -13.53 12.04 52.31
CA VAL A 234 -12.33 11.28 52.00
C VAL A 234 -11.11 12.20 52.07
N GLY A 235 -10.17 11.87 52.94
CA GLY A 235 -8.85 12.50 52.99
C GLY A 235 -7.84 11.71 52.18
N VAL A 236 -7.07 12.37 51.30
CA VAL A 236 -5.95 11.76 50.57
C VAL A 236 -4.64 12.38 51.03
N SER A 237 -3.66 11.53 51.38
CA SER A 237 -2.33 11.94 51.81
C SER A 237 -1.25 11.20 51.00
N PRO A 238 -0.29 11.92 50.39
CA PRO A 238 -0.26 13.37 50.19
C PRO A 238 -1.35 13.88 49.23
N PRO A 239 -1.82 15.14 49.38
CA PRO A 239 -2.85 15.72 48.50
C PRO A 239 -2.29 16.09 47.11
N VAL A 240 -0.98 16.00 46.92
CA VAL A 240 -0.27 16.31 45.68
C VAL A 240 0.71 15.20 45.33
N VAL A 241 0.92 15.00 44.03
CA VAL A 241 1.88 14.03 43.50
C VAL A 241 2.73 14.65 42.39
N ASP A 242 3.91 14.09 42.18
CA ASP A 242 4.75 14.42 41.06
C ASP A 242 4.51 13.42 39.93
N VAL A 243 4.16 13.93 38.74
CA VAL A 243 3.83 13.10 37.58
C VAL A 243 4.94 13.25 36.54
N MET A 244 5.59 12.14 36.20
CA MET A 244 6.60 12.08 35.15
C MET A 244 5.93 11.75 33.82
N VAL A 245 6.04 12.66 32.85
CA VAL A 245 5.46 12.51 31.52
C VAL A 245 6.54 12.56 30.45
N ARG A 246 6.33 11.78 29.39
CA ARG A 246 7.14 11.83 28.17
C ARG A 246 6.25 12.17 26.98
N GLY A 247 6.71 13.10 26.16
CA GLY A 247 5.98 13.52 24.98
C GLY A 247 6.80 14.45 24.11
N VAL A 248 6.20 14.93 23.02
CA VAL A 248 6.85 15.88 22.12
C VAL A 248 7.18 17.17 22.88
N ALA A 249 8.37 17.74 22.62
CA ALA A 249 8.90 18.91 23.31
C ALA A 249 7.90 20.06 23.47
N ASP A 250 7.18 20.39 22.40
CA ASP A 250 6.24 21.52 22.40
C ASP A 250 4.99 21.21 23.22
N SER A 251 4.43 20.00 23.09
CA SER A 251 3.28 19.54 23.89
C SER A 251 3.60 19.51 25.38
N VAL A 252 4.79 19.02 25.76
CA VAL A 252 5.21 18.93 27.17
C VAL A 252 5.56 20.31 27.76
N ARG A 253 6.07 21.25 26.96
CA ARG A 253 6.29 22.65 27.40
C ARG A 253 4.98 23.40 27.59
N ALA A 254 4.00 23.19 26.72
CA ALA A 254 2.67 23.78 26.82
C ALA A 254 1.82 23.16 27.94
N LEU A 255 2.20 21.98 28.44
CA LEU A 255 1.48 21.27 29.50
C LEU A 255 1.66 21.96 30.86
N GLY A 256 0.54 22.44 31.40
CA GLY A 256 0.42 22.87 32.79
C GLY A 256 -0.05 21.73 33.69
N SER A 257 0.16 21.88 35.01
CA SER A 257 -0.30 20.92 36.01
C SER A 257 -1.83 20.87 36.14
N ASP A 258 -2.54 21.89 35.66
CA ASP A 258 -4.01 21.98 35.60
C ASP A 258 -4.64 21.04 34.56
N ARG A 259 -3.87 20.61 33.56
CA ARG A 259 -4.33 19.73 32.47
C ARG A 259 -4.10 18.25 32.75
N VAL A 260 -3.53 17.92 33.91
CA VAL A 260 -3.28 16.55 34.34
C VAL A 260 -4.21 16.25 35.52
N LEU A 261 -5.08 15.26 35.35
CA LEU A 261 -5.96 14.81 36.43
C LEU A 261 -5.39 13.53 37.04
N VAL A 262 -5.17 13.56 38.35
CA VAL A 262 -4.85 12.37 39.13
C VAL A 262 -6.08 12.04 39.97
N THR A 263 -6.70 10.90 39.69
CA THR A 263 -7.92 10.45 40.36
C THR A 263 -7.66 9.18 41.17
N VAL A 264 -8.27 9.09 42.35
CA VAL A 264 -8.25 7.87 43.16
C VAL A 264 -9.68 7.33 43.26
N ALA A 265 -9.88 6.06 42.91
CA ALA A 265 -11.19 5.42 43.02
C ALA A 265 -11.43 5.01 44.48
N VAL A 266 -12.48 5.56 45.10
CA VAL A 266 -12.79 5.34 46.52
C VAL A 266 -14.11 4.58 46.74
N GLY A 267 -14.93 4.44 45.70
CA GLY A 267 -16.31 3.92 45.79
C GLY A 267 -16.50 2.54 46.44
N ASN A 268 -15.47 1.68 46.46
CA ASN A 268 -15.53 0.32 46.99
C ASN A 268 -14.72 0.11 48.28
N LEU A 269 -14.29 1.18 48.95
CA LEU A 269 -13.44 1.08 50.14
C LEU A 269 -14.25 1.21 51.44
N ASP A 270 -13.99 0.29 52.37
CA ASP A 270 -14.57 0.33 53.71
C ASP A 270 -14.00 1.49 54.55
N LEU A 271 -14.65 1.83 55.66
CA LEU A 271 -14.14 2.82 56.61
C LEU A 271 -12.75 2.42 57.13
N GLY A 272 -11.78 3.34 57.07
CA GLY A 272 -10.42 3.08 57.54
C GLY A 272 -9.32 3.67 56.65
N LEU A 273 -8.10 3.20 56.89
CA LEU A 273 -6.89 3.57 56.14
C LEU A 273 -6.67 2.56 55.01
N HIS A 274 -6.61 3.05 53.77
CA HIS A 274 -6.34 2.23 52.59
C HIS A 274 -5.18 2.80 51.78
N MET A 275 -4.38 1.92 51.18
CA MET A 275 -3.33 2.30 50.23
C MET A 275 -3.84 2.04 48.82
N VAL A 276 -3.91 3.09 47.99
CA VAL A 276 -4.49 3.01 46.65
C VAL A 276 -3.56 3.67 45.64
N ALA A 277 -3.41 3.06 44.46
CA ALA A 277 -2.67 3.66 43.36
C ALA A 277 -3.51 4.74 42.67
N GLY A 278 -2.91 5.91 42.43
CA GLY A 278 -3.55 6.99 41.67
C GLY A 278 -3.67 6.62 40.18
N GLN A 279 -4.84 6.84 39.59
CA GLN A 279 -5.05 6.77 38.15
C GLN A 279 -4.76 8.15 37.54
N VAL A 280 -3.87 8.22 36.57
CA VAL A 280 -3.53 9.48 35.89
C VAL A 280 -4.21 9.54 34.53
N SER A 281 -4.97 10.60 34.31
CA SER A 281 -5.52 10.95 33.00
C SER A 281 -4.63 12.01 32.34
N LEU A 282 -4.09 11.66 31.17
CA LEU A 282 -3.22 12.52 30.36
C LEU A 282 -3.91 12.85 29.03
N PRO A 283 -3.68 14.04 28.46
CA PRO A 283 -4.13 14.37 27.10
C PRO A 283 -3.43 13.51 26.03
N GLU A 284 -4.02 13.45 24.84
CA GLU A 284 -3.51 12.66 23.71
C GLU A 284 -2.06 13.04 23.35
N GLY A 285 -1.26 12.03 22.97
CA GLY A 285 0.13 12.23 22.56
C GLY A 285 1.15 12.32 23.72
N LEU A 286 0.74 12.08 24.96
CA LEU A 286 1.63 11.94 26.12
C LEU A 286 1.63 10.51 26.66
N THR A 287 2.79 10.09 27.15
CA THR A 287 2.98 8.79 27.80
C THR A 287 3.36 9.01 29.26
N LEU A 288 2.65 8.36 30.18
CA LEU A 288 3.01 8.34 31.60
C LEU A 288 4.26 7.50 31.81
N LEU A 289 5.30 8.08 32.42
CA LEU A 289 6.48 7.33 32.84
C LEU A 289 6.37 6.83 34.28
N GLY A 290 5.75 7.62 35.16
CA GLY A 290 5.58 7.26 36.55
C GLY A 290 4.94 8.36 37.38
N VAL A 291 4.57 8.01 38.60
CA VAL A 291 3.98 8.92 39.60
C VAL A 291 4.72 8.70 40.91
N VAL A 292 5.06 9.79 41.59
CA VAL A 292 5.74 9.77 42.88
C VAL A 292 4.94 10.62 43.88
N PRO A 293 4.46 10.06 44.99
CA PRO A 293 4.45 8.62 45.34
C PRO A 293 3.49 7.80 44.46
N ALA A 294 3.81 6.51 44.25
CA ALA A 294 3.00 5.60 43.44
C ALA A 294 1.73 5.12 44.17
N GLU A 295 1.81 5.03 45.51
CA GLU A 295 0.69 4.68 46.38
C GLU A 295 0.32 5.86 47.25
N LEU A 296 -0.98 6.07 47.43
CA LEU A 296 -1.56 7.17 48.18
C LEU A 296 -2.35 6.61 49.35
N GLN A 297 -2.20 7.22 50.51
CA GLN A 297 -2.98 6.87 51.69
C GLN A 297 -4.34 7.57 51.61
N VAL A 298 -5.41 6.78 51.59
CA VAL A 298 -6.78 7.26 51.58
C VAL A 298 -7.41 6.95 52.93
N VAL A 299 -7.96 7.99 53.56
CA VAL A 299 -8.69 7.89 54.83
C VAL A 299 -10.16 8.11 54.54
N VAL A 300 -10.98 7.08 54.76
CA VAL A 300 -12.43 7.14 54.57
C VAL A 300 -13.09 7.24 55.95
N GLY A 301 -13.72 8.38 56.26
CA GLY A 301 -14.28 8.65 57.59
C GLY A 301 -15.58 9.46 57.58
N ASN A 302 -16.50 9.15 58.49
CA ASN A 302 -17.71 9.93 58.70
C ASN A 302 -17.38 11.20 59.49
N VAL A 303 -17.50 12.38 58.87
CA VAL A 303 -17.61 13.63 59.64
C VAL A 303 -19.00 13.66 60.26
N VAL A 304 -19.07 13.56 61.59
CA VAL A 304 -20.28 13.89 62.34
C VAL A 304 -20.40 15.42 62.33
N PRO A 305 -21.44 16.01 61.71
CA PRO A 305 -21.62 17.45 61.74
C PRO A 305 -22.15 17.84 63.13
N GLY A 306 -21.31 18.50 63.92
CA GLY A 306 -21.76 19.27 65.08
C GLY A 306 -21.00 19.03 66.39
N ARG A 307 -19.95 19.81 66.61
CA ARG A 307 -19.78 20.57 67.85
C ARG A 307 -18.72 21.67 67.69
N PRO A 308 -19.06 22.96 67.89
CA PRO A 308 -18.06 24.00 68.06
C PRO A 308 -17.47 23.91 69.47
N ASP A 309 -16.18 24.24 69.57
CA ASP A 309 -15.43 24.60 70.77
C ASP A 309 -15.46 23.63 71.97
N THR A 310 -14.33 22.96 72.21
CA THR A 310 -13.36 23.36 73.25
C THR A 310 -12.28 22.29 73.43
N LEU A 311 -11.04 22.65 73.08
CA LEU A 311 -9.88 22.13 73.80
C LEU A 311 -9.99 22.63 75.24
N ARG A 312 -10.27 21.75 76.20
CA ARG A 312 -9.96 22.00 77.61
C ARG A 312 -8.84 21.07 78.04
N VAL A 313 -7.66 21.65 78.16
CA VAL A 313 -6.68 21.24 79.16
C VAL A 313 -7.32 21.55 80.52
N SER A 314 -7.44 20.55 81.38
CA SER A 314 -7.74 20.72 82.80
C SER A 314 -6.67 19.98 83.57
N GLU A 315 -5.79 20.77 84.18
CA GLU A 315 -4.85 20.34 85.20
C GLU A 315 -5.56 19.64 86.38
N ASN A 316 -4.77 18.80 87.05
CA ASN A 316 -4.95 18.17 88.37
C ASN A 316 -5.32 19.21 89.47
N PRO A 317 -5.99 18.89 90.61
CA PRO A 317 -5.37 18.14 91.71
C PRO A 317 -6.29 17.29 92.64
N GLY A 318 -5.69 16.27 93.26
CA GLY A 318 -5.88 15.71 94.62
C GLY A 318 -7.26 15.64 95.32
N ASP A 319 -7.62 14.43 95.76
CA ASP A 319 -7.73 14.06 97.19
C ASP A 319 -7.45 12.55 97.36
#